data_AF-A0A957ZTS8-F1
#
_entry.id   AF-A0A957ZTS8-F1
#
_cell.length_a   1.000
_cell.length_b   1.000
_cell.length_c   1.000
_cell.angle_alpha   90.00
_cell.angle_beta   90.00
_cell.angle_gamma   90.00
#
_symmetry.space_group_name_H-M   'P 1'
#
loop_
_entity.id
_entity.type
_entity.pdbx_description
1 polymer ?
#
loop_
_entity_poly.entity_id
_entity_poly.type
_entity_poly.pdbx_seq_one_letter_code
_entity_poly.pdbx_strand_id
1 'polypeptide(L)'
;MTIERPAAHRRAAGRNDIARPLITLMLIPLGVGLGVKAWTPNLADSLAPMMNQASSLSLMLAGVLALLISYRELLAVVGTGAFLATALLIAGALATGFLLTRGGPANRSVMALGTGQRNMSAALLIATTNFTDPEVILIVMVGSVVGLVLLFLAAGFLGKRATTAT
;
A
#
# COMPACT_ATOMS: atom_id res chain seq x y z
N MET A 1 19.80 49.07 1.66
CA MET A 1 19.70 48.02 0.63
C MET A 1 18.92 46.86 1.24
N THR A 2 17.60 46.93 1.10
CA THR A 2 16.62 45.99 1.60
C THR A 2 16.67 44.72 0.75
N ILE A 3 17.17 43.62 1.32
CA ILE A 3 17.05 42.31 0.68
C ILE A 3 15.68 41.75 1.03
N GLU A 4 14.72 41.99 0.12
CA GLU A 4 13.51 41.19 0.05
C GLU A 4 13.91 39.74 -0.24
N ARG A 5 13.75 38.85 0.75
CA ARG A 5 13.75 37.41 0.49
C ARG A 5 12.32 37.02 0.11
N PRO A 6 12.10 36.49 -1.11
CA PRO A 6 10.76 36.14 -1.56
C PRO A 6 10.18 35.03 -0.69
N ALA A 7 8.96 35.25 -0.19
CA ALA A 7 8.11 34.27 0.46
C ALA A 7 7.71 33.19 -0.54
N ALA A 8 8.58 32.19 -0.75
CA ALA A 8 8.22 31.01 -1.53
C ALA A 8 7.35 30.10 -0.67
N HIS A 9 6.04 30.18 -0.94
CA HIS A 9 4.97 29.34 -0.41
C HIS A 9 5.43 27.92 -0.09
N ARG A 10 5.51 27.63 1.20
CA ARG A 10 5.51 26.29 1.78
C ARG A 10 4.15 25.66 1.47
N ARG A 11 3.95 25.17 0.23
CA ARG A 11 2.76 24.44 -0.16
C ARG A 11 2.86 23.08 0.53
N ALA A 12 2.38 23.02 1.78
CA ALA A 12 1.88 21.78 2.34
C ALA A 12 1.08 21.09 1.24
N ALA A 13 1.37 19.81 0.99
CA ALA A 13 0.63 18.95 0.08
C ALA A 13 -0.81 19.47 -0.06
N GLY A 14 -1.17 20.04 -1.21
CA GLY A 14 -2.48 20.66 -1.34
C GLY A 14 -3.48 19.58 -1.00
N ARG A 15 -4.44 19.84 -0.10
CA ARG A 15 -5.50 18.88 0.26
C ARG A 15 -6.03 18.11 -0.96
N ASN A 16 -6.07 18.79 -2.09
CA ASN A 16 -6.47 18.29 -3.39
C ASN A 16 -5.52 17.23 -4.02
N ASP A 17 -4.21 17.34 -3.81
CA ASP A 17 -3.18 16.44 -4.38
C ASP A 17 -3.24 15.04 -3.75
N ILE A 18 -3.67 14.94 -2.49
CA ILE A 18 -3.88 13.67 -1.79
C ILE A 18 -5.31 13.14 -2.01
N ALA A 19 -6.30 14.03 -2.02
CA ALA A 19 -7.71 13.64 -2.17
C ALA A 19 -8.04 13.12 -3.58
N ARG A 20 -7.47 13.72 -4.63
CA ARG A 20 -7.82 13.38 -6.01
C ARG A 20 -7.47 11.93 -6.39
N PRO A 21 -6.29 11.37 -6.04
CA PRO A 21 -6.01 9.95 -6.24
C PRO A 21 -6.98 9.04 -5.47
N LEU A 22 -7.33 9.40 -4.23
CA LEU A 22 -8.24 8.61 -3.40
C LEU A 22 -9.63 8.50 -4.05
N ILE A 23 -10.15 9.64 -4.49
CA ILE A 23 -11.47 9.72 -5.13
C ILE A 23 -11.45 8.96 -6.46
N THR A 24 -10.46 9.25 -7.29
CA THR A 24 -10.46 8.78 -8.69
C THR A 24 -10.06 7.30 -8.80
N LEU A 25 -9.11 6.84 -7.99
CA LEU A 25 -8.53 5.49 -8.11
C LEU A 25 -9.14 4.48 -7.14
N MET A 26 -9.80 4.91 -6.06
CA MET A 26 -10.40 4.01 -5.07
C MET A 26 -11.92 4.14 -5.01
N LEU A 27 -12.43 5.35 -4.74
CA LEU A 27 -13.88 5.58 -4.51
C LEU A 27 -14.72 5.36 -5.77
N ILE A 28 -14.30 5.89 -6.93
CA ILE A 28 -15.06 5.71 -8.18
C ILE A 28 -15.15 4.22 -8.56
N PRO A 29 -14.04 3.44 -8.65
CA PRO A 29 -14.12 2.03 -8.98
C PRO A 29 -14.94 1.21 -7.98
N LEU A 30 -14.79 1.47 -6.67
CA LEU A 30 -15.59 0.80 -5.64
C LEU A 30 -17.07 1.15 -5.75
N GLY A 31 -17.41 2.42 -5.98
CA GLY A 31 -18.77 2.87 -6.17
C GLY A 31 -19.43 2.22 -7.38
N VAL A 32 -18.70 2.12 -8.50
CA VAL A 32 -19.16 1.41 -9.70
C VAL A 32 -19.37 -0.08 -9.41
N GLY A 33 -18.41 -0.74 -8.75
CA GLY A 33 -18.52 -2.17 -8.41
C GLY A 33 -19.70 -2.48 -7.49
N LEU A 34 -19.93 -1.63 -6.47
CA LEU A 34 -21.08 -1.75 -5.57
C LEU A 34 -22.40 -1.44 -6.28
N GLY A 35 -22.42 -0.45 -7.19
CA GLY A 35 -23.59 -0.12 -8.00
C GLY A 35 -24.01 -1.27 -8.92
N VAL A 36 -23.06 -1.90 -9.61
CA VAL A 36 -23.32 -3.09 -10.45
C VAL A 36 -23.87 -4.23 -9.60
N LYS A 37 -23.28 -4.50 -8.42
CA LYS A 37 -23.79 -5.52 -7.51
C LYS A 37 -25.21 -5.24 -7.02
N ALA A 38 -25.56 -3.98 -6.79
CA ALA A 38 -26.89 -3.58 -6.31
C ALA A 38 -27.98 -3.71 -7.40
N TRP A 39 -27.65 -3.44 -8.66
CA TRP A 39 -28.61 -3.51 -9.77
C TRP A 39 -28.74 -4.90 -10.39
N THR A 40 -27.63 -5.62 -10.53
CA THR A 40 -27.61 -6.93 -11.23
C THR A 40 -26.72 -7.94 -10.50
N PRO A 41 -27.21 -8.57 -9.41
CA PRO A 41 -26.43 -9.54 -8.63
C PRO A 41 -25.96 -10.74 -9.48
N ASN A 42 -26.79 -11.22 -10.42
CA ASN A 42 -26.41 -12.32 -11.32
C ASN A 42 -25.21 -11.99 -12.24
N LEU A 43 -25.10 -10.74 -12.70
CA LEU A 43 -23.94 -10.28 -13.48
C LEU A 43 -22.71 -10.14 -12.60
N ALA A 44 -22.87 -9.67 -11.36
CA ALA A 44 -21.76 -9.58 -10.41
C ALA A 44 -21.20 -10.96 -10.05
N ASP A 45 -22.05 -11.95 -9.81
CA ASP A 45 -21.63 -13.31 -9.43
C ASP A 45 -20.93 -14.04 -10.58
N SER A 46 -21.35 -13.81 -11.82
CA SER A 46 -20.71 -14.39 -13.01
C SER A 46 -19.37 -13.72 -13.36
N LEU A 47 -19.23 -12.40 -13.12
CA LEU A 47 -17.98 -11.67 -13.36
C LEU A 47 -16.97 -11.81 -12.21
N ALA A 48 -17.42 -12.05 -10.98
CA ALA A 48 -16.58 -12.20 -9.79
C ALA A 48 -15.39 -13.16 -9.97
N PRO A 49 -15.54 -14.39 -10.51
CA PRO A 49 -14.40 -15.30 -10.68
C PRO A 49 -13.36 -14.76 -11.68
N MET A 50 -13.80 -14.16 -12.79
CA MET A 50 -12.91 -13.58 -13.80
C MET A 50 -12.17 -12.36 -13.24
N MET A 51 -12.86 -11.49 -12.50
CA MET A 51 -12.26 -10.33 -11.84
C MET A 51 -11.27 -10.74 -10.74
N ASN A 52 -11.58 -11.79 -9.97
CA ASN A 52 -10.65 -12.32 -8.97
C ASN A 52 -9.37 -12.89 -9.61
N GLN A 53 -9.50 -13.61 -10.73
CA GLN A 53 -8.34 -14.12 -11.48
C GLN A 53 -7.52 -12.97 -12.06
N ALA A 54 -8.16 -11.99 -12.70
CA ALA A 54 -7.50 -10.81 -13.24
C ALA A 54 -6.77 -10.02 -12.14
N SER A 55 -7.40 -9.82 -10.98
CA SER A 55 -6.80 -9.13 -9.83
C SER A 55 -5.60 -9.91 -9.26
N SER A 56 -5.75 -11.23 -9.08
CA SER A 56 -4.68 -12.06 -8.54
C SER A 56 -3.47 -12.12 -9.49
N LEU A 57 -3.73 -12.28 -10.79
CA LEU A 57 -2.69 -12.26 -11.81
C LEU A 57 -2.00 -10.90 -11.89
N SER A 58 -2.76 -9.81 -11.87
CA SER A 58 -2.22 -8.45 -11.88
C SER A 58 -1.37 -8.16 -10.65
N LEU A 59 -1.83 -8.57 -9.46
CA LEU A 59 -1.06 -8.44 -8.21
C LEU A 59 0.22 -9.27 -8.25
N MET A 60 0.16 -10.52 -8.73
CA MET A 60 1.32 -11.38 -8.86
C MET A 60 2.34 -10.79 -9.84
N LEU A 61 1.90 -10.37 -11.03
CA LEU A 61 2.75 -9.70 -12.02
C LEU A 61 3.37 -8.42 -11.44
N ALA A 62 2.55 -7.53 -10.88
CA ALA A 62 3.03 -6.27 -10.31
C ALA A 62 4.04 -6.51 -9.18
N GLY A 63 3.79 -7.51 -8.31
CA GLY A 63 4.72 -7.92 -7.27
C GLY A 63 6.04 -8.42 -7.81
N VAL A 64 6.02 -9.34 -8.77
CA VAL A 64 7.23 -9.89 -9.40
C VAL A 64 8.02 -8.79 -10.10
N LEU A 65 7.37 -7.93 -10.88
CA LEU A 65 8.04 -6.81 -11.55
C LEU A 65 8.66 -5.85 -10.54
N ALA A 66 7.93 -5.49 -9.48
CA ALA A 66 8.45 -4.60 -8.45
C ALA A 66 9.69 -5.17 -7.75
N LEU A 67 9.71 -6.48 -7.46
CA LEU A 67 10.87 -7.16 -6.89
C LEU A 67 12.05 -7.20 -7.87
N LEU A 68 11.80 -7.51 -9.14
CA LEU A 68 12.84 -7.54 -10.18
C LEU A 68 13.46 -6.17 -10.43
N ILE A 69 12.68 -5.10 -10.37
CA ILE A 69 13.17 -3.73 -10.55
C ILE A 69 13.95 -3.27 -9.31
N SER A 70 13.50 -3.65 -8.12
CA SER A 70 13.98 -3.08 -6.85
C SER A 70 14.98 -3.96 -6.09
N TYR A 71 15.47 -5.05 -6.70
CA TYR A 71 16.33 -6.02 -6.00
C TYR A 71 17.64 -5.42 -5.46
N ARG A 72 18.22 -4.45 -6.15
CA ARG A 72 19.46 -3.76 -5.72
C ARG A 72 19.21 -2.90 -4.49
N GLU A 73 18.13 -2.13 -4.51
CA GLU A 73 17.70 -1.30 -3.38
C GLU A 73 17.41 -2.17 -2.16
N LEU A 74 16.78 -3.33 -2.35
CA LEU A 74 16.53 -4.27 -1.27
C LEU A 74 17.83 -4.76 -0.63
N LEU A 75 18.84 -5.13 -1.43
CA LEU A 75 20.13 -5.60 -0.94
C LEU A 75 20.94 -4.50 -0.26
N ALA A 76 20.91 -3.28 -0.80
CA ALA A 76 21.62 -2.13 -0.23
C ALA A 76 21.11 -1.74 1.17
N VAL A 77 19.88 -2.14 1.49
CA VAL A 77 19.17 -1.75 2.70
C VAL A 77 19.32 -2.79 3.81
N VAL A 78 19.68 -4.02 3.48
CA VAL A 78 19.97 -5.07 4.45
C VAL A 78 21.18 -4.64 5.28
N GLY A 79 20.95 -4.34 6.56
CA GLY A 79 21.96 -3.81 7.49
C GLY A 79 21.75 -2.36 7.91
N THR A 80 20.79 -1.65 7.31
CA THR A 80 20.40 -0.29 7.72
C THR A 80 19.31 -0.31 8.81
N GLY A 81 19.29 0.70 9.68
CA GLY A 81 18.21 0.88 10.67
C GLY A 81 16.83 1.08 10.04
N ALA A 82 16.77 1.57 8.80
CA ALA A 82 15.54 1.79 8.04
C ALA A 82 14.77 0.49 7.76
N PHE A 83 15.49 -0.62 7.52
CA PHE A 83 14.88 -1.94 7.34
C PHE A 83 14.10 -2.37 8.60
N LEU A 84 14.77 -2.31 9.76
CA LEU A 84 14.17 -2.69 11.04
C LEU A 84 12.98 -1.81 11.39
N ALA A 85 13.10 -0.49 11.24
CA ALA A 85 12.01 0.44 11.50
C ALA A 85 10.78 0.13 10.61
N THR A 86 11.00 -0.10 9.32
CA THR A 86 9.93 -0.44 8.38
C THR A 86 9.30 -1.79 8.71
N ALA A 87 10.12 -2.79 9.04
CA ALA A 87 9.67 -4.12 9.38
C ALA A 87 8.81 -4.12 10.65
N LEU A 88 9.25 -3.42 11.70
CA LEU A 88 8.47 -3.27 12.93
C LEU A 88 7.15 -2.55 12.70
N LEU A 89 7.16 -1.48 11.90
CA LEU A 89 5.95 -0.73 11.58
C LEU A 89 4.93 -1.60 10.83
N ILE A 90 5.38 -2.42 9.88
CA ILE A 90 4.49 -3.33 9.13
C ILE A 90 4.03 -4.49 10.00
N ALA A 91 4.91 -5.09 10.78
CA ALA A 91 4.54 -6.15 11.71
C ALA A 91 3.47 -5.66 12.71
N GLY A 92 3.64 -4.45 13.24
CA GLY A 92 2.65 -3.80 14.11
C GLY A 92 1.32 -3.54 13.39
N ALA A 93 1.35 -3.04 12.15
CA ALA A 93 0.16 -2.81 11.35
C ALA A 93 -0.59 -4.11 11.02
N LEU A 94 0.14 -5.16 10.62
CA LEU A 94 -0.42 -6.49 10.37
C LEU A 94 -1.02 -7.10 11.64
N ALA A 95 -0.31 -7.01 12.76
CA ALA A 95 -0.76 -7.54 14.04
C ALA A 95 -2.02 -6.82 14.53
N THR A 96 -2.04 -5.49 14.49
CA THR A 96 -3.23 -4.70 14.87
C THR A 96 -4.41 -5.00 13.96
N GLY A 97 -4.22 -5.04 12.64
CA GLY A 97 -5.27 -5.41 11.69
C GLY A 97 -5.80 -6.84 11.90
N PHE A 98 -4.92 -7.79 12.21
CA PHE A 98 -5.31 -9.18 12.48
C PHE A 98 -6.05 -9.35 13.81
N LEU A 99 -5.55 -8.73 14.88
CA LEU A 99 -6.07 -8.88 16.25
C LEU A 99 -7.40 -8.13 16.45
N LEU A 100 -7.56 -6.96 15.83
CA LEU A 100 -8.77 -6.16 15.94
C LEU A 100 -9.92 -6.72 15.08
N THR A 101 -9.61 -7.61 14.12
CA THR A 101 -10.61 -8.17 13.22
C THR A 101 -11.36 -9.34 13.84
N ARG A 102 -12.69 -9.20 13.90
CA ARG A 102 -13.62 -10.27 14.26
C ARG A 102 -14.03 -11.05 13.00
N GLY A 103 -14.25 -12.36 13.16
CA GLY A 103 -14.63 -13.27 12.08
C GLY A 103 -13.57 -14.31 11.75
N GLY A 104 -13.81 -15.07 10.68
CA GLY A 104 -12.96 -16.19 10.24
C GLY A 104 -11.57 -15.79 9.74
N PRO A 105 -10.69 -16.78 9.49
CA PRO A 105 -9.30 -16.56 9.10
C PRO A 105 -9.16 -15.74 7.80
N ALA A 106 -10.07 -15.93 6.84
CA ALA A 106 -10.09 -15.12 5.62
C ALA A 106 -10.30 -13.62 5.89
N ASN A 107 -11.26 -13.26 6.76
CA ASN A 107 -11.55 -11.86 7.08
C ASN A 107 -10.39 -11.19 7.80
N ARG A 108 -9.77 -11.92 8.75
CA ARG A 108 -8.57 -11.44 9.46
C ARG A 108 -7.39 -11.22 8.52
N SER A 109 -7.22 -12.09 7.52
CA SER A 109 -6.15 -11.94 6.54
C SER A 109 -6.33 -10.70 5.67
N VAL A 110 -7.55 -10.46 5.17
CA VAL A 110 -7.86 -9.27 4.36
C VAL A 110 -7.63 -7.99 5.16
N MET A 111 -8.11 -7.94 6.40
CA MET A 111 -7.95 -6.75 7.25
C MET A 111 -6.51 -6.50 7.66
N ALA A 112 -5.74 -7.55 7.99
CA ALA A 112 -4.32 -7.42 8.28
C ALA A 112 -3.56 -6.83 7.08
N LEU A 113 -3.72 -7.43 5.90
CA LEU A 113 -3.05 -6.97 4.68
C LEU A 113 -3.49 -5.56 4.27
N GLY A 114 -4.78 -5.24 4.40
CA GLY A 114 -5.30 -3.90 4.15
C GLY A 114 -4.74 -2.84 5.10
N THR A 115 -4.52 -3.19 6.38
CA THR A 115 -3.94 -2.27 7.38
C THR A 115 -2.44 -2.05 7.13
N GLY A 116 -1.74 -3.08 6.64
CA GLY A 116 -0.31 -3.01 6.34
C GLY A 116 0.01 -2.26 5.04
N GLN A 117 -0.92 -2.19 4.08
CA GLN A 117 -0.77 -1.44 2.83
C GLN A 117 -0.81 0.07 3.09
N ARG A 118 0.22 0.78 2.61
CA ARG A 118 0.38 2.24 2.79
C ARG A 118 0.45 2.96 1.45
N ASN A 119 0.00 4.21 1.41
CA ASN A 119 0.08 5.05 0.21
C ASN A 119 1.45 5.75 0.13
N MET A 120 2.33 5.22 -0.72
CA MET A 120 3.69 5.76 -0.87
C MET A 120 3.73 7.11 -1.59
N SER A 121 2.75 7.43 -2.43
CA SER A 121 2.64 8.75 -3.08
C SER A 121 2.44 9.86 -2.05
N ALA A 122 1.61 9.62 -1.04
CA ALA A 122 1.42 10.55 0.08
C ALA A 122 2.69 10.67 0.94
N ALA A 123 3.37 9.56 1.23
CA ALA A 123 4.61 9.56 1.99
C ALA A 123 5.73 10.34 1.28
N LEU A 124 5.92 10.11 -0.02
CA LEU A 124 6.93 10.78 -0.83
C LEU A 124 6.63 12.28 -0.98
N LEU A 125 5.37 12.65 -1.15
CA LEU A 125 4.96 14.06 -1.17
C LEU A 125 5.33 14.76 0.15
N ILE A 126 5.06 14.14 1.29
CA ILE A 126 5.41 14.70 2.60
C ILE A 126 6.94 14.80 2.74
N ALA A 127 7.67 13.75 2.35
CA ALA A 127 9.13 13.72 2.39
C ALA A 127 9.76 14.87 1.58
N THR A 128 9.33 15.02 0.33
CA THR A 128 9.86 16.04 -0.59
C THR A 128 9.44 17.47 -0.25
N THR A 129 8.32 17.67 0.45
CA THR A 129 7.81 19.01 0.78
C THR A 129 8.25 19.53 2.15
N ASN A 130 8.56 18.63 3.11
CA ASN A 130 8.89 19.01 4.48
C ASN A 130 10.36 18.78 4.84
N PHE A 131 11.08 17.94 4.09
CA PHE A 131 12.47 17.62 4.36
C PHE A 131 13.34 17.99 3.16
N THR A 132 14.45 18.67 3.43
CA THR A 132 15.46 19.00 2.41
C THR A 132 16.55 17.93 2.33
N ASP A 133 16.65 17.08 3.35
CA ASP A 133 17.62 15.99 3.41
C ASP A 133 17.25 14.85 2.44
N PRO A 134 18.11 14.54 1.45
CA PRO A 134 17.87 13.44 0.50
C PRO A 134 17.74 12.08 1.20
N GLU A 135 18.34 11.91 2.38
CA GLU A 135 18.28 10.65 3.13
C GLU A 135 16.84 10.28 3.50
N VAL A 136 15.98 11.25 3.82
CA VAL A 136 14.56 11.00 4.16
C VAL A 136 13.80 10.44 2.96
N ILE A 137 14.06 10.98 1.77
CA ILE A 137 13.44 10.50 0.52
C ILE A 137 13.91 9.07 0.24
N LEU A 138 15.20 8.81 0.41
CA LEU A 138 15.78 7.47 0.26
C LEU A 138 15.13 6.47 1.22
N ILE A 139 15.00 6.81 2.51
CA ILE A 139 14.35 5.95 3.51
C ILE A 139 12.89 5.64 3.13
N VAL A 140 12.14 6.61 2.59
CA VAL A 140 10.76 6.38 2.15
C VAL A 140 10.70 5.48 0.91
N MET A 141 11.58 5.68 -0.06
CA MET A 141 11.66 4.83 -1.26
C MET A 141 12.05 3.40 -0.90
N VAL A 142 13.10 3.24 -0.10
CA VAL A 142 13.55 1.97 0.45
C VAL A 142 12.46 1.29 1.25
N GLY A 143 11.83 2.01 2.17
CA GLY A 143 10.76 1.50 3.03
C GLY A 143 9.52 1.08 2.23
N SER A 144 9.31 1.66 1.04
CA SER A 144 8.28 1.24 0.09
C SER A 144 8.56 -0.17 -0.42
N VAL A 145 9.78 -0.41 -0.89
CA VAL A 145 10.23 -1.69 -1.46
C VAL A 145 10.24 -2.77 -0.39
N VAL A 146 10.88 -2.51 0.74
CA VAL A 146 10.90 -3.43 1.89
C VAL A 146 9.48 -3.74 2.33
N GLY A 147 8.63 -2.71 2.41
CA GLY A 147 7.26 -2.91 2.84
C GLY A 147 6.43 -3.75 1.89
N LEU A 148 6.61 -3.55 0.59
CA LEU A 148 6.01 -4.39 -0.43
C LEU A 148 6.43 -5.86 -0.26
N VAL A 149 7.73 -6.12 -0.12
CA VAL A 149 8.27 -7.47 0.08
C VAL A 149 7.64 -8.13 1.30
N LEU A 150 7.62 -7.43 2.44
CA LEU A 150 7.06 -7.95 3.69
C LEU A 150 5.56 -8.24 3.56
N LEU A 151 4.81 -7.41 2.86
CA LEU A 151 3.38 -7.64 2.61
C LEU A 151 3.14 -8.82 1.68
N PHE A 152 3.96 -9.02 0.64
CA PHE A 152 3.86 -10.21 -0.21
C PHE A 152 4.16 -11.49 0.55
N LEU A 153 5.19 -11.49 1.41
CA LEU A 153 5.51 -12.62 2.29
C LEU A 153 4.36 -12.89 3.27
N ALA A 154 3.83 -11.84 3.90
CA ALA A 154 2.69 -11.94 4.80
C ALA A 154 1.45 -12.48 4.08
N ALA A 155 1.16 -12.01 2.87
CA ALA A 155 0.05 -12.48 2.05
C ALA A 155 0.17 -13.96 1.71
N GLY A 156 1.37 -14.43 1.33
CA GLY A 156 1.62 -15.86 1.09
C GLY A 156 1.44 -16.71 2.34
N PHE A 157 1.88 -16.23 3.50
CA PHE A 157 1.76 -16.94 4.77
C PHE A 157 0.31 -17.01 5.28
N LEU A 158 -0.41 -15.88 5.25
CA LEU A 158 -1.83 -15.81 5.64
C LEU A 158 -2.74 -16.53 4.65
N GLY A 159 -2.41 -16.49 3.35
CA GLY A 159 -3.15 -17.18 2.30
C GLY A 159 -3.15 -18.70 2.51
N LYS A 160 -1.98 -19.29 2.79
CA LYS A 160 -1.87 -20.72 3.12
C LYS A 160 -2.74 -21.10 4.31
N ARG A 161 -2.76 -20.28 5.38
CA ARG A 161 -3.57 -20.52 6.59
C ARG A 161 -5.07 -20.38 6.36
N ALA A 162 -5.48 -19.50 5.44
CA ALA A 162 -6.88 -19.36 5.08
C ALA A 162 -7.40 -20.61 4.33
N THR A 163 -6.57 -21.20 3.46
CA THR A 163 -6.93 -22.42 2.70
C THR A 163 -6.91 -23.69 3.54
N THR A 164 -6.10 -23.78 4.60
CA THR A 164 -6.07 -24.97 5.49
C THR A 164 -7.24 -25.01 6.48
N ALA A 165 -7.96 -23.91 6.66
CA ALA A 165 -9.04 -23.77 7.65
C ALA A 165 -10.46 -23.84 7.04
N THR A 166 -10.56 -24.03 5.72
CA THR A 166 -11.79 -24.33 4.96
C THR A 166 -11.84 -25.80 4.60
#